data_AF-A0A9D8MYI2-F1
#
_entry.id   AF-A0A9D8MYI2-F1
#
_cell.length_a   1.000
_cell.length_b   1.000
_cell.length_c   1.000
_cell.angle_alpha   90.00
_cell.angle_beta   90.00
_cell.angle_gamma   90.00
#
_symmetry.space_group_name_H-M   'P 1'
#
loop_
_entity.id
_entity.type
_entity.pdbx_description
1 polymer ?
#
loop_
_entity_poly.entity_id
_entity_poly.type
_entity_poly.pdbx_seq_one_letter_code
_entity_poly.pdbx_strand_id
1 'polypeptide(L)'
;MKSALSRKTALLAATVAFVLCAAAPVRLIKTVSERAAAQVDLTGSPVTGTEVYLSSEQEETTYSTDDNFKYRLSYPFDRSPDSFEAWVKMPYNSVGGVIMGNFLHNEVHYGGTVDWEIDASGHVVIRWNLNKFTYTFGGTHLNDGVRHHVAVVRDPAAHTFSLYVDGELNDSVNCVQKDLDNALMPMSVGVDYAYSTTPEIYQVKTPFDGDIIQITVYNGAISEERIRSDMLEREITDSYGGKILGNWYFGEKWTKRAVYDSTGNGNDASLQTFDKYVGYADGDFEYDYCFVVIPDVQACVHRRLDDYMSSLAWLADNATSLKAAFALQVGDLSDDGRESYLFNDAARGLSQLDGILPYSFVPGNHDYDDQCHESRALTRYNAYFSYDKHSRMKGFGGAYKKGYMDNTYYVYEVCGVKYLVLNLEMSPRMDVIRWAGRLCEAYPDHRVIVSTHAYMGQAGNLLGVNDLASPTTYRFNYFNEINSAETLYDNLIKVYPNIFMVFCGHVCSDDVVIRRDIGINGNVITSMLINTQAAVAKKGIGEDIFFILKMNEAENIASCCFYSPSGGGVYNLQNQFRLKFAG
;
A
#
# COMPACT_ATOMS: atom_id res chain seq x y z
N MET A 1 -56.68 23.83 -56.28
CA MET A 1 -55.64 24.52 -57.05
C MET A 1 -54.47 24.81 -56.11
N LYS A 2 -53.31 24.19 -56.40
CA LYS A 2 -51.90 24.51 -56.04
C LYS A 2 -51.61 25.11 -54.64
N SER A 3 -50.68 24.64 -53.83
CA SER A 3 -49.61 23.62 -53.91
C SER A 3 -48.95 23.60 -52.51
N ALA A 4 -48.82 22.44 -51.85
CA ALA A 4 -47.56 21.68 -51.70
C ALA A 4 -46.60 22.29 -50.66
N LEU A 5 -45.93 21.57 -49.77
CA LEU A 5 -45.77 20.15 -49.44
C LEU A 5 -44.98 20.21 -48.09
N SER A 6 -45.37 19.47 -47.04
CA SER A 6 -44.73 18.20 -46.64
C SER A 6 -43.45 18.34 -45.78
N ARG A 7 -43.21 17.56 -44.72
CA ARG A 7 -43.94 16.49 -44.01
C ARG A 7 -43.07 16.18 -42.77
N LYS A 8 -43.70 16.13 -41.58
CA LYS A 8 -43.88 14.93 -40.72
C LYS A 8 -42.64 14.59 -39.87
N THR A 9 -42.79 14.12 -38.63
CA THR A 9 -43.85 13.25 -38.06
C THR A 9 -43.73 13.35 -36.52
N ALA A 10 -44.79 13.65 -35.78
CA ALA A 10 -45.70 12.70 -35.11
C ALA A 10 -44.98 11.77 -34.10
N LEU A 11 -45.43 11.51 -32.88
CA LEU A 11 -46.78 11.43 -32.32
C LEU A 11 -46.60 11.34 -30.77
N LEU A 12 -47.25 12.20 -29.98
CA LEU A 12 -48.35 11.87 -29.05
C LEU A 12 -47.98 10.82 -27.96
N ALA A 13 -47.68 11.26 -26.74
CA ALA A 13 -48.61 11.47 -25.60
C ALA A 13 -48.97 10.19 -24.83
N ALA A 14 -48.65 10.15 -23.53
CA ALA A 14 -49.64 10.29 -22.46
C ALA A 14 -49.07 9.84 -21.11
N THR A 15 -49.24 10.75 -20.16
CA THR A 15 -49.02 10.75 -18.71
C THR A 15 -49.55 9.53 -17.96
N VAL A 16 -48.76 8.93 -17.06
CA VAL A 16 -49.18 8.41 -15.72
C VAL A 16 -47.99 8.41 -14.75
N ALA A 17 -48.20 9.06 -13.59
CA ALA A 17 -47.59 8.88 -12.26
C ALA A 17 -46.06 8.86 -12.08
N PHE A 18 -45.52 9.85 -11.36
CA PHE A 18 -44.52 9.58 -10.32
C PHE A 18 -44.78 10.45 -9.08
N VAL A 19 -44.94 9.76 -7.96
CA VAL A 19 -45.21 10.29 -6.63
C VAL A 19 -43.95 10.92 -6.05
N LEU A 20 -44.14 12.06 -5.39
CA LEU A 20 -43.18 12.74 -4.52
C LEU A 20 -42.61 11.78 -3.46
N CYS A 21 -41.29 11.65 -3.43
CA CYS A 21 -40.56 11.45 -2.20
C CYS A 21 -39.17 12.09 -2.35
N ALA A 22 -39.07 13.34 -1.88
CA ALA A 22 -37.79 13.96 -1.59
C ALA A 22 -37.20 13.25 -0.36
N ALA A 23 -36.32 12.28 -0.59
CA ALA A 23 -35.37 11.86 0.41
C ALA A 23 -34.07 12.62 0.14
N ALA A 24 -33.70 13.50 1.07
CA ALA A 24 -32.36 14.07 1.14
C ALA A 24 -31.32 12.92 1.07
N PRO A 25 -30.14 13.13 0.47
CA PRO A 25 -29.06 12.17 0.63
C PRO A 25 -28.64 12.23 2.10
N VAL A 26 -29.19 11.33 2.90
CA VAL A 26 -28.58 10.97 4.17
C VAL A 26 -27.21 10.43 3.79
N ARG A 27 -26.16 11.24 4.00
CA ARG A 27 -24.80 10.73 4.12
C ARG A 27 -24.86 9.71 5.25
N LEU A 28 -24.97 8.42 4.88
CA LEU A 28 -24.50 7.36 5.75
C LEU A 28 -22.99 7.55 5.82
N ILE A 29 -22.55 8.31 6.82
CA ILE A 29 -21.19 8.23 7.32
C ILE A 29 -21.06 6.80 7.84
N LYS A 30 -20.51 5.92 7.00
CA LYS A 30 -20.14 4.57 7.42
C LYS A 30 -19.20 4.73 8.62
N THR A 31 -19.58 4.17 9.75
CA THR A 31 -18.72 4.10 10.94
C THR A 31 -17.52 3.20 10.66
N VAL A 32 -16.46 3.37 11.44
CA VAL A 32 -15.24 2.52 11.50
C VAL A 32 -15.55 1.03 11.36
N SER A 33 -16.63 0.58 12.00
CA SER A 33 -17.10 -0.81 11.99
C SER A 33 -17.50 -1.33 10.60
N GLU A 34 -17.93 -0.48 9.67
CA GLU A 34 -18.28 -0.89 8.30
C GLU A 34 -17.08 -0.78 7.33
N ARG A 35 -16.05 0.01 7.67
CA ARG A 35 -14.75 -0.01 6.97
C ARG A 35 -13.87 -1.19 7.41
N ALA A 36 -14.05 -1.66 8.64
CA ALA A 36 -13.42 -2.85 9.21
C ALA A 36 -13.75 -4.15 8.45
N ALA A 37 -14.79 -4.15 7.59
CA ALA A 37 -15.17 -5.32 6.79
C ALA A 37 -14.15 -5.72 5.68
N ALA A 38 -13.01 -5.02 5.56
CA ALA A 38 -11.97 -5.29 4.57
C ALA A 38 -10.74 -6.07 5.08
N GLN A 39 -10.72 -6.48 6.35
CA GLN A 39 -9.69 -7.37 6.89
C GLN A 39 -10.31 -8.25 7.98
N VAL A 40 -11.16 -9.19 7.58
CA VAL A 40 -11.74 -10.16 8.52
C VAL A 40 -11.58 -11.56 7.95
N ASP A 41 -10.94 -12.46 8.71
CA ASP A 41 -10.99 -13.90 8.41
C ASP A 41 -12.41 -14.43 8.75
N LEU A 42 -12.72 -15.64 8.30
CA LEU A 42 -14.00 -16.36 8.38
C LEU A 42 -14.59 -16.51 9.81
N THR A 43 -13.93 -15.97 10.84
CA THR A 43 -14.34 -16.00 12.25
C THR A 43 -14.82 -14.65 12.79
N GLY A 44 -14.76 -13.56 12.03
CA GLY A 44 -15.12 -12.23 12.54
C GLY A 44 -13.98 -11.52 13.29
N SER A 45 -12.78 -12.10 13.31
CA SER A 45 -11.58 -11.47 13.87
C SER A 45 -10.88 -10.60 12.82
N PRO A 46 -10.29 -9.44 13.21
CA PRO A 46 -9.36 -8.72 12.34
C PRO A 46 -8.33 -9.70 11.74
N VAL A 47 -7.86 -9.46 10.51
CA VAL A 47 -6.74 -10.23 9.93
C VAL A 47 -5.46 -9.85 10.70
N THR A 48 -5.37 -10.35 11.93
CA THR A 48 -4.14 -10.55 12.71
C THR A 48 -3.49 -11.88 12.34
N GLY A 49 -4.11 -12.64 11.43
CA GLY A 49 -3.65 -13.92 10.92
C GLY A 49 -2.65 -13.81 9.78
N THR A 50 -1.53 -13.12 9.98
CA THR A 50 -0.26 -13.68 9.49
C THR A 50 0.12 -14.78 10.48
N GLU A 51 -0.38 -16.00 10.27
CA GLU A 51 0.33 -17.17 10.80
C GLU A 51 1.66 -17.25 10.07
N VAL A 52 2.63 -16.45 10.51
CA VAL A 52 4.04 -16.74 10.27
C VAL A 52 4.36 -17.88 11.22
N TYR A 53 4.25 -19.11 10.71
CA TYR A 53 4.77 -20.29 11.38
C TYR A 53 6.29 -20.11 11.53
N LEU A 54 6.74 -19.58 12.66
CA LEU A 54 8.06 -19.91 13.15
C LEU A 54 7.93 -21.29 13.78
N SER A 55 8.59 -22.29 13.19
CA SER A 55 8.81 -23.54 13.90
C SER A 55 9.53 -23.22 15.21
N SER A 56 9.17 -23.92 16.28
CA SER A 56 9.71 -23.74 17.64
C SER A 56 11.21 -24.07 17.77
N GLU A 57 11.94 -24.14 16.66
CA GLU A 57 13.37 -24.48 16.59
C GLU A 57 14.23 -23.38 15.91
N GLN A 58 13.67 -22.24 15.49
CA GLN A 58 14.45 -21.16 14.84
C GLN A 58 14.85 -20.01 15.77
N GLU A 59 15.30 -20.30 17.00
CA GLU A 59 15.99 -19.28 17.82
C GLU A 59 17.43 -19.01 17.38
N GLU A 60 18.04 -19.80 16.48
CA GLU A 60 19.49 -19.74 16.28
C GLU A 60 20.04 -19.60 14.84
N THR A 61 19.24 -19.29 13.81
CA THR A 61 19.82 -19.09 12.47
C THR A 61 19.33 -17.83 11.74
N THR A 62 20.29 -16.87 11.59
CA THR A 62 20.47 -15.86 10.52
C THR A 62 19.50 -14.66 10.47
N TYR A 63 19.87 -13.37 10.39
CA TYR A 63 21.12 -12.58 10.53
C TYR A 63 20.75 -11.11 10.83
N SER A 64 21.61 -10.45 11.62
CA SER A 64 21.70 -9.02 11.99
C SER A 64 21.25 -8.00 10.95
N THR A 65 20.58 -6.92 11.40
CA THR A 65 20.57 -5.63 10.71
C THR A 65 20.44 -4.45 11.72
N ASP A 66 21.59 -3.85 12.09
CA ASP A 66 21.85 -2.61 12.85
C ASP A 66 20.96 -2.16 14.06
N ASP A 67 20.11 -3.03 14.65
CA ASP A 67 19.20 -2.72 15.77
C ASP A 67 18.16 -1.59 15.49
N ASN A 68 17.86 -1.30 14.21
CA ASN A 68 16.93 -0.23 13.81
C ASN A 68 15.49 -0.74 13.58
N PHE A 69 14.77 -0.92 14.67
CA PHE A 69 13.39 -1.41 14.65
C PHE A 69 12.34 -0.30 14.60
N LYS A 70 11.15 -0.64 14.12
CA LYS A 70 9.92 0.15 14.25
C LYS A 70 8.75 -0.75 14.59
N TYR A 71 7.69 -0.18 15.16
CA TYR A 71 6.38 -0.82 15.09
C TYR A 71 5.47 -0.09 14.12
N ARG A 72 4.56 -0.83 13.50
CA ARG A 72 3.48 -0.26 12.67
C ARG A 72 2.15 -0.81 13.12
N LEU A 73 1.18 0.08 13.31
CA LEU A 73 -0.20 -0.31 13.64
C LEU A 73 -0.83 -1.09 12.49
N SER A 74 -1.78 -1.96 12.83
CA SER A 74 -2.51 -2.79 11.87
C SER A 74 -3.47 -1.95 11.02
N TYR A 75 -4.10 -0.94 11.63
CA TYR A 75 -5.12 -0.12 11.01
C TYR A 75 -4.82 1.38 11.13
N PRO A 76 -5.20 2.18 10.12
CA PRO A 76 -5.28 3.63 10.27
C PRO A 76 -6.37 4.02 11.26
N PHE A 77 -6.21 5.17 11.91
CA PHE A 77 -7.32 5.80 12.64
C PHE A 77 -8.27 6.52 11.67
N ASP A 78 -9.55 6.63 11.97
CA ASP A 78 -10.50 7.30 11.06
C ASP A 78 -10.27 8.80 10.91
N ARG A 79 -9.59 9.40 11.88
CA ARG A 79 -9.15 10.80 11.92
C ARG A 79 -7.83 10.90 12.68
N SER A 80 -7.16 12.04 12.55
CA SER A 80 -6.02 12.39 13.39
C SER A 80 -6.38 12.27 14.87
N PRO A 81 -5.60 11.52 15.66
CA PRO A 81 -5.78 11.50 17.10
C PRO A 81 -5.51 12.86 17.72
N ASP A 82 -6.23 13.18 18.79
CA ASP A 82 -6.12 14.49 19.43
C ASP A 82 -5.03 14.51 20.49
N SER A 83 -4.93 13.44 21.28
CA SER A 83 -3.96 13.38 22.38
C SER A 83 -3.15 12.08 22.32
N PHE A 84 -1.89 12.15 22.74
CA PHE A 84 -1.04 10.98 22.89
C PHE A 84 -0.24 11.08 24.19
N GLU A 85 0.13 9.92 24.69
CA GLU A 85 1.05 9.74 25.80
C GLU A 85 2.13 8.74 25.42
N ALA A 86 3.35 8.95 25.92
CA ALA A 86 4.42 7.99 25.76
C ALA A 86 5.37 7.99 26.96
N TRP A 87 5.91 6.82 27.28
CA TRP A 87 7.09 6.69 28.13
C TRP A 87 8.34 6.60 27.27
N VAL A 88 9.21 7.60 27.37
CA VAL A 88 10.41 7.75 26.54
C VAL A 88 11.66 7.93 27.39
N LYS A 89 12.82 7.54 26.86
CA LYS A 89 14.14 7.84 27.45
C LYS A 89 15.11 8.19 26.35
N MET A 90 15.78 9.33 26.46
CA MET A 90 16.72 9.78 25.44
C MET A 90 18.13 9.94 26.01
N PRO A 91 19.18 9.49 25.30
CA PRO A 91 20.56 9.71 25.72
C PRO A 91 20.96 11.20 25.64
N TYR A 92 22.00 11.59 26.39
CA TYR A 92 22.51 12.97 26.44
C TYR A 92 22.86 13.58 25.08
N ASN A 93 23.30 12.76 24.13
CA ASN A 93 23.68 13.19 22.78
C ASN A 93 22.67 12.71 21.73
N SER A 94 21.41 12.52 22.15
CA SER A 94 20.36 12.06 21.25
C SER A 94 20.23 12.99 20.05
N VAL A 95 20.08 12.42 18.87
CA VAL A 95 19.76 13.16 17.64
C VAL A 95 18.25 13.42 17.48
N GLY A 96 17.43 12.95 18.42
CA GLY A 96 15.98 13.07 18.37
C GLY A 96 15.30 12.01 17.50
N GLY A 97 14.04 12.27 17.16
CA GLY A 97 13.27 11.50 16.18
C GLY A 97 11.77 11.45 16.49
N VAL A 98 11.04 10.70 15.67
CA VAL A 98 9.59 10.53 15.78
C VAL A 98 9.28 9.45 16.81
N ILE A 99 8.49 9.78 17.84
CA ILE A 99 7.95 8.80 18.79
C ILE A 99 6.86 7.98 18.10
N MET A 100 5.88 8.66 17.53
CA MET A 100 4.80 8.05 16.77
C MET A 100 4.30 9.03 15.71
N GLY A 101 4.05 8.51 14.51
CA GLY A 101 3.74 9.32 13.35
C GLY A 101 2.93 8.57 12.30
N ASN A 102 2.31 9.28 11.38
CA ASN A 102 1.81 8.71 10.12
C ASN A 102 2.09 9.63 8.93
N PHE A 103 3.15 10.41 9.05
CA PHE A 103 3.59 11.33 8.04
C PHE A 103 4.29 10.60 6.90
N LEU A 104 3.56 10.47 5.80
CA LEU A 104 4.16 10.10 4.54
C LEU A 104 4.29 11.33 3.64
N HIS A 105 5.53 11.62 3.26
CA HIS A 105 5.94 12.31 2.04
C HIS A 105 4.99 13.41 1.48
N ASN A 106 5.45 14.67 1.47
CA ASN A 106 4.64 15.85 1.09
C ASN A 106 3.88 15.76 -0.24
N GLU A 107 4.39 15.01 -1.23
CA GLU A 107 3.78 14.93 -2.56
C GLU A 107 2.62 13.94 -2.67
N VAL A 108 2.44 13.05 -1.70
CA VAL A 108 1.30 12.11 -1.72
C VAL A 108 0.02 12.76 -1.17
N HIS A 109 0.15 13.95 -0.57
CA HIS A 109 -0.95 14.83 -0.15
C HIS A 109 -2.01 14.16 0.74
N TYR A 110 -1.63 13.20 1.59
CA TYR A 110 -2.53 12.62 2.57
C TYR A 110 -2.93 13.63 3.65
N GLY A 111 -4.23 13.77 3.87
CA GLY A 111 -4.75 14.57 4.97
C GLY A 111 -4.58 13.87 6.32
N GLY A 112 -4.65 14.63 7.40
CA GLY A 112 -4.82 14.06 8.74
C GLY A 112 -3.56 13.46 9.33
N THR A 113 -2.38 13.83 8.81
CA THR A 113 -1.11 13.36 9.35
C THR A 113 -0.73 14.05 10.66
N VAL A 114 -0.19 13.29 11.59
CA VAL A 114 0.31 13.77 12.88
C VAL A 114 1.60 13.05 13.21
N ASP A 115 2.63 13.82 13.53
CA ASP A 115 3.83 13.28 14.19
C ASP A 115 4.02 13.94 15.54
N TRP A 116 4.37 13.11 16.50
CA TRP A 116 4.90 13.52 17.79
C TRP A 116 6.37 13.13 17.86
N GLU A 117 7.24 14.12 17.99
CA GLU A 117 8.68 13.97 17.90
C GLU A 117 9.36 14.57 19.14
N ILE A 118 10.63 14.22 19.32
CA ILE A 118 11.53 14.99 20.18
C ILE A 118 12.75 15.38 19.33
N ASP A 119 13.12 16.66 19.34
CA ASP A 119 14.29 17.14 18.61
C ASP A 119 15.61 16.81 19.32
N ALA A 120 16.75 17.05 18.66
CA ALA A 120 18.08 16.80 19.23
C ALA A 120 18.41 17.66 20.47
N SER A 121 17.63 18.71 20.76
CA SER A 121 17.76 19.52 21.96
C SER A 121 16.87 19.03 23.11
N GLY A 122 16.14 17.94 22.91
CA GLY A 122 15.24 17.36 23.89
C GLY A 122 13.86 18.03 23.95
N HIS A 123 13.49 18.84 22.95
CA HIS A 123 12.19 19.49 22.92
C HIS A 123 11.13 18.62 22.24
N VAL A 124 9.94 18.53 22.82
CA VAL A 124 8.80 17.89 22.14
C VAL A 124 8.33 18.74 20.96
N VAL A 125 8.10 18.11 19.81
CA VAL A 125 7.62 18.74 18.58
C VAL A 125 6.34 18.06 18.10
N ILE A 126 5.37 18.86 17.67
CA ILE A 126 4.16 18.39 17.00
C ILE A 126 4.22 18.83 15.54
N ARG A 127 3.95 17.91 14.62
CA ARG A 127 3.65 18.22 13.23
C ARG A 127 2.22 17.80 12.94
N TRP A 128 1.43 18.70 12.38
CA TRP A 128 0.01 18.48 12.14
C TRP A 128 -0.36 18.82 10.69
N ASN A 129 -1.08 17.91 10.03
CA ASN A 129 -1.60 18.02 8.67
C ASN A 129 -0.55 18.44 7.64
N LEU A 130 0.41 17.58 7.32
CA LEU A 130 1.47 17.86 6.34
C LEU A 130 2.30 19.11 6.69
N ASN A 131 2.61 19.32 7.97
CA ASN A 131 3.28 20.52 8.51
C ASN A 131 2.57 21.85 8.22
N LYS A 132 1.26 21.83 7.95
CA LYS A 132 0.47 23.08 7.97
C LYS A 132 0.52 23.74 9.34
N PHE A 133 0.77 22.95 10.38
CA PHE A 133 1.15 23.44 11.69
C PHE A 133 2.32 22.62 12.24
N THR A 134 3.31 23.32 12.76
CA THR A 134 4.42 22.75 13.51
C THR A 134 4.64 23.60 14.75
N TYR A 135 4.81 22.95 15.89
CA TYR A 135 5.10 23.63 17.15
C TYR A 135 6.13 22.85 17.97
N THR A 136 7.09 23.57 18.53
CA THR A 136 8.14 23.02 19.39
C THR A 136 7.96 23.60 20.79
N PHE A 137 7.80 22.74 21.78
CA PHE A 137 7.72 23.12 23.20
C PHE A 137 9.13 23.31 23.76
N GLY A 138 9.66 24.53 23.60
CA GLY A 138 11.05 24.87 23.95
C GLY A 138 11.40 24.79 25.44
N GLY A 139 10.45 24.51 26.33
CA GLY A 139 10.65 24.37 27.78
C GLY A 139 11.08 22.98 28.24
N THR A 140 11.30 22.03 27.32
CA THR A 140 11.64 20.64 27.64
C THR A 140 13.08 20.26 27.29
N HIS A 141 13.71 19.45 28.13
CA HIS A 141 15.07 18.93 27.93
C HIS A 141 15.10 17.45 28.26
N LEU A 142 14.49 16.64 27.41
CA LEU A 142 14.29 15.20 27.63
C LEU A 142 15.52 14.33 27.30
N ASN A 143 16.55 14.93 26.69
CA ASN A 143 17.82 14.30 26.35
C ASN A 143 18.79 14.31 27.55
N ASP A 144 18.36 13.81 28.70
CA ASP A 144 19.13 13.83 29.94
C ASP A 144 19.48 12.42 30.46
N GLY A 145 19.23 11.38 29.65
CA GLY A 145 19.49 9.99 30.01
C GLY A 145 18.46 9.40 30.99
N VAL A 146 17.43 10.14 31.38
CA VAL A 146 16.37 9.71 32.30
C VAL A 146 15.10 9.40 31.52
N ARG A 147 14.25 8.58 32.13
CA ARG A 147 12.95 8.20 31.57
C ARG A 147 11.91 9.23 31.99
N HIS A 148 11.19 9.75 31.00
CA HIS A 148 10.10 10.70 31.18
C HIS A 148 8.80 10.16 30.61
N HIS A 149 7.70 10.51 31.26
CA HIS A 149 6.37 10.43 30.63
C HIS A 149 6.10 11.75 29.93
N VAL A 150 5.70 11.67 28.66
CA VAL A 150 5.30 12.83 27.86
C VAL A 150 3.85 12.66 27.43
N ALA A 151 3.05 13.71 27.58
CA ALA A 151 1.68 13.74 27.06
C ALA A 151 1.45 15.04 26.31
N VAL A 152 1.03 14.94 25.06
CA VAL A 152 0.51 16.10 24.31
C VAL A 152 -0.98 15.96 24.20
N VAL A 153 -1.69 16.97 24.69
CA VAL A 153 -3.14 17.04 24.69
C VAL A 153 -3.58 18.13 23.72
N ARG A 154 -4.29 17.75 22.66
CA ARG A 154 -5.06 18.71 21.86
C ARG A 154 -6.46 18.82 22.44
N ASP A 155 -6.88 20.05 22.73
CA ASP A 155 -8.27 20.37 23.01
C ASP A 155 -8.84 21.18 21.83
N PRO A 156 -9.62 20.53 20.94
CA PRO A 156 -10.25 21.22 19.82
C PRO A 156 -11.24 22.29 20.25
N ALA A 157 -11.87 22.16 21.42
CA ALA A 157 -12.86 23.10 21.94
C ALA A 157 -12.21 24.32 22.59
N ALA A 158 -11.10 24.13 23.31
CA ALA A 158 -10.32 25.21 23.89
C ALA A 158 -9.34 25.84 22.88
N HIS A 159 -9.12 25.20 21.73
CA HIS A 159 -8.14 25.59 20.71
C HIS A 159 -6.72 25.60 21.25
N THR A 160 -6.34 24.55 21.98
CA THR A 160 -5.01 24.43 22.60
C THR A 160 -4.31 23.14 22.21
N PHE A 161 -2.99 23.19 22.22
CA PHE A 161 -2.14 22.04 22.49
C PHE A 161 -1.41 22.30 23.81
N SER A 162 -1.36 21.29 24.67
CA SER A 162 -0.71 21.36 25.97
C SER A 162 0.25 20.19 26.11
N LEU A 163 1.48 20.46 26.53
CA LEU A 163 2.48 19.46 26.85
C LEU A 163 2.52 19.26 28.36
N TYR A 164 2.42 18.00 28.79
CA TYR A 164 2.69 17.56 30.14
C TYR A 164 3.94 16.69 30.14
N VAL A 165 4.80 16.88 31.15
CA VAL A 165 5.98 16.06 31.39
C VAL A 165 5.91 15.55 32.82
N ASP A 166 6.03 14.23 32.98
CA ASP A 166 5.95 13.54 34.26
C ASP A 166 4.68 13.90 35.06
N GLY A 167 3.57 14.07 34.35
CA GLY A 167 2.24 14.35 34.93
C GLY A 167 1.96 15.81 35.26
N GLU A 168 2.92 16.71 35.01
CA GLU A 168 2.78 18.15 35.27
C GLU A 168 2.72 18.94 33.97
N LEU A 169 1.88 19.98 33.93
CA LEU A 169 1.80 20.88 32.77
C LEU A 169 3.13 21.60 32.58
N ASN A 170 3.77 21.40 31.43
CA ASN A 170 5.03 22.04 31.07
C ASN A 170 4.80 23.32 30.27
N ASP A 171 4.00 23.25 29.21
CA ASP A 171 3.77 24.37 28.29
C ASP A 171 2.44 24.20 27.52
N SER A 172 1.91 25.29 26.95
CA SER A 172 0.71 25.26 26.12
C SER A 172 0.67 26.38 25.10
N VAL A 173 0.15 26.05 23.91
CA VAL A 173 -0.05 26.98 22.80
C VAL A 173 -1.51 27.03 22.40
N ASN A 174 -2.03 28.24 22.21
CA ASN A 174 -3.33 28.47 21.59
C ASN A 174 -3.19 28.39 20.06
N CYS A 175 -3.86 27.44 19.42
CA CYS A 175 -3.97 27.41 17.97
C CYS A 175 -5.25 26.71 17.49
N VAL A 176 -5.81 27.21 16.39
CA VAL A 176 -6.95 26.59 15.72
C VAL A 176 -6.42 25.70 14.60
N GLN A 177 -6.38 24.39 14.85
CA GLN A 177 -6.09 23.41 13.80
C GLN A 177 -7.37 22.72 13.35
N LYS A 178 -7.52 22.57 12.03
CA LYS A 178 -8.62 21.79 11.45
C LYS A 178 -8.22 20.33 11.39
N ASP A 179 -9.20 19.46 11.53
CA ASP A 179 -9.04 18.06 11.15
C ASP A 179 -9.12 17.98 9.63
N LEU A 180 -8.29 17.15 9.03
CA LEU A 180 -8.49 16.72 7.66
C LEU A 180 -9.09 15.32 7.71
N ASP A 181 -10.22 15.16 7.03
CA ASP A 181 -10.76 13.84 6.74
C ASP A 181 -9.75 13.12 5.84
N ASN A 182 -9.50 11.82 6.08
CA ASN A 182 -8.54 10.93 5.39
C ASN A 182 -7.18 10.68 6.07
N ALA A 183 -7.15 10.47 7.40
CA ALA A 183 -5.99 9.89 8.09
C ALA A 183 -5.83 8.39 7.72
N LEU A 184 -5.64 8.08 6.44
CA LEU A 184 -5.74 6.72 5.89
C LEU A 184 -4.51 5.85 6.16
N MET A 185 -3.50 6.36 6.85
CA MET A 185 -2.25 5.62 7.10
C MET A 185 -2.17 5.10 8.54
N PRO A 186 -1.91 3.79 8.73
CA PRO A 186 -1.54 3.26 10.03
C PRO A 186 -0.31 3.97 10.57
N MET A 187 -0.33 4.31 11.86
CA MET A 187 0.78 5.00 12.49
C MET A 187 1.99 4.08 12.66
N SER A 188 3.19 4.64 12.52
CA SER A 188 4.46 4.03 12.85
C SER A 188 4.95 4.54 14.20
N VAL A 189 5.68 3.69 14.93
CA VAL A 189 6.26 3.98 16.25
C VAL A 189 7.77 3.87 16.16
N GLY A 190 8.47 4.86 16.72
CA GLY A 190 9.93 4.97 16.75
C GLY A 190 10.56 5.48 15.46
N VAL A 191 9.75 5.91 14.49
CA VAL A 191 10.23 6.40 13.19
C VAL A 191 9.06 6.96 12.37
N ASP A 192 9.36 7.99 11.58
CA ASP A 192 8.58 8.31 10.39
C ASP A 192 9.41 9.19 9.44
N TYR A 193 8.83 9.64 8.31
CA TYR A 193 9.47 10.68 7.52
C TYR A 193 9.44 12.02 8.26
N ALA A 194 10.61 12.52 8.65
CA ALA A 194 10.73 13.91 9.08
C ALA A 194 10.60 14.86 7.88
N TYR A 195 9.82 15.93 8.03
CA TYR A 195 9.73 16.97 7.00
C TYR A 195 11.08 17.59 6.70
N SER A 196 11.43 17.63 5.41
CA SER A 196 12.63 18.30 4.93
C SER A 196 12.34 19.16 3.72
N THR A 197 13.04 20.29 3.61
CA THR A 197 13.12 21.09 2.38
C THR A 197 14.13 20.51 1.38
N THR A 198 14.83 19.43 1.74
CA THR A 198 15.75 18.72 0.84
C THR A 198 14.95 17.98 -0.23
N PRO A 199 15.37 18.02 -1.52
CA PRO A 199 14.73 17.29 -2.60
C PRO A 199 14.54 15.79 -2.29
N GLU A 200 13.44 15.20 -2.78
CA GLU A 200 12.92 13.86 -2.41
C GLU A 200 14.00 12.76 -2.34
N ILE A 201 14.93 12.77 -3.30
CA ILE A 201 15.95 11.72 -3.45
C ILE A 201 16.97 11.64 -2.31
N TYR A 202 16.97 12.60 -1.39
CA TYR A 202 17.91 12.70 -0.27
C TYR A 202 17.25 12.63 1.11
N GLN A 203 15.92 12.46 1.20
CA GLN A 203 15.25 12.34 2.49
C GLN A 203 15.54 10.96 3.10
N VAL A 204 15.86 10.95 4.40
CA VAL A 204 16.23 9.75 5.15
C VAL A 204 15.30 9.62 6.34
N LYS A 205 14.69 8.44 6.51
CA LYS A 205 14.02 8.09 7.75
C LYS A 205 15.08 7.87 8.82
N THR A 206 14.99 8.61 9.91
CA THR A 206 15.88 8.45 11.06
C THR A 206 15.06 7.84 12.19
N PRO A 207 15.41 6.63 12.67
CA PRO A 207 14.79 6.07 13.86
C PRO A 207 14.94 7.01 15.05
N PHE A 208 13.99 6.95 15.98
CA PHE A 208 14.04 7.64 17.26
C PHE A 208 15.28 7.22 18.03
N ASP A 209 16.14 8.18 18.34
CA ASP A 209 17.35 7.94 19.12
C ASP A 209 17.03 7.94 20.62
N GLY A 210 16.45 6.83 21.08
CA GLY A 210 16.05 6.60 22.47
C GLY A 210 15.17 5.36 22.63
N ASP A 211 14.68 5.13 23.85
CA ASP A 211 13.77 4.04 24.18
C ASP A 211 12.32 4.55 24.19
N ILE A 212 11.39 3.78 23.64
CA ILE A 212 9.94 3.98 23.76
C ILE A 212 9.34 2.70 24.34
N ILE A 213 8.77 2.76 25.54
CA ILE A 213 8.30 1.54 26.24
C ILE A 213 6.78 1.38 26.23
N GLN A 214 6.03 2.48 26.09
CA GLN A 214 4.57 2.47 26.09
C GLN A 214 4.04 3.69 25.37
N ILE A 215 2.92 3.52 24.65
CA ILE A 215 2.15 4.61 24.04
C ILE A 215 0.67 4.41 24.30
N THR A 216 -0.04 5.51 24.58
CA THR A 216 -1.51 5.57 24.60
C THR A 216 -1.99 6.69 23.70
N VAL A 217 -3.06 6.46 22.95
CA VAL A 217 -3.61 7.45 22.02
C VAL A 217 -5.10 7.65 22.30
N TYR A 218 -5.56 8.90 22.20
CA TYR A 218 -6.91 9.31 22.54
C TYR A 218 -7.58 10.16 21.46
N ASN A 219 -8.90 10.05 21.42
CA ASN A 219 -9.81 10.97 20.76
C ASN A 219 -10.30 12.02 21.77
N GLY A 220 -10.10 13.29 21.45
CA GLY A 220 -10.32 14.44 22.33
C GLY A 220 -9.24 14.66 23.41
N ALA A 221 -9.46 15.72 24.19
CA ALA A 221 -8.63 16.07 25.33
C ALA A 221 -8.81 15.09 26.51
N ILE A 222 -7.73 14.87 27.24
CA ILE A 222 -7.63 14.10 28.48
C ILE A 222 -7.28 15.04 29.65
N SER A 223 -7.71 14.71 30.87
CA SER A 223 -7.44 15.54 32.04
C SER A 223 -6.06 15.27 32.65
N GLU A 224 -5.56 16.21 33.44
CA GLU A 224 -4.29 16.03 34.18
C GLU A 224 -4.36 14.85 35.17
N GLU A 225 -5.53 14.60 35.79
CA GLU A 225 -5.69 13.41 36.63
C GLU A 225 -5.63 12.12 35.81
N ARG A 226 -6.11 12.14 34.56
CA ARG A 226 -6.03 10.99 33.66
C ARG A 226 -4.57 10.68 33.32
N ILE A 227 -3.81 11.70 32.88
CA ILE A 227 -2.38 11.60 32.60
C ILE A 227 -1.62 10.99 33.79
N ARG A 228 -1.83 11.53 35.00
CA ARG A 228 -1.17 11.01 36.21
C ARG A 228 -1.59 9.57 36.55
N SER A 229 -2.82 9.17 36.23
CA SER A 229 -3.28 7.79 36.42
C SER A 229 -2.61 6.83 35.44
N ASP A 230 -2.53 7.21 34.16
CA ASP A 230 -1.98 6.37 33.10
C ASP A 230 -0.49 6.08 33.28
N MET A 231 0.26 7.04 33.84
CA MET A 231 1.66 6.86 34.21
C MET A 231 1.92 5.65 35.13
N LEU A 232 0.91 5.22 35.90
CA LEU A 232 1.04 4.12 36.85
C LEU A 232 0.67 2.75 36.25
N GLU A 233 0.06 2.73 35.08
CA GLU A 233 -0.55 1.53 34.49
C GLU A 233 0.12 1.14 33.16
N ARG A 234 0.59 -0.11 33.08
CA ARG A 234 1.23 -0.63 31.86
C ARG A 234 0.24 -1.11 30.81
N GLU A 235 -0.92 -1.57 31.25
CA GLU A 235 -1.98 -2.11 30.40
C GLU A 235 -3.26 -1.34 30.71
N ILE A 236 -3.57 -0.37 29.86
CA ILE A 236 -4.77 0.45 30.00
C ILE A 236 -5.92 -0.29 29.34
N THR A 237 -6.88 -0.73 30.14
CA THR A 237 -8.00 -1.59 29.70
C THR A 237 -9.37 -0.92 29.81
N ASP A 238 -9.44 0.28 30.42
CA ASP A 238 -10.68 1.05 30.51
C ASP A 238 -10.98 1.77 29.19
N SER A 239 -12.22 2.26 29.02
CA SER A 239 -12.62 2.96 27.78
C SER A 239 -12.47 4.48 27.84
N TYR A 240 -12.27 5.05 29.02
CA TYR A 240 -12.32 6.50 29.29
C TYR A 240 -13.48 7.23 28.60
N GLY A 241 -14.69 6.68 28.69
CA GLY A 241 -15.86 7.25 28.00
C GLY A 241 -15.82 7.09 26.48
N GLY A 242 -15.12 6.05 25.98
CA GLY A 242 -14.93 5.77 24.55
C GLY A 242 -13.87 6.65 23.88
N LYS A 243 -13.01 7.30 24.66
CA LYS A 243 -11.97 8.19 24.14
C LYS A 243 -10.66 7.48 23.81
N ILE A 244 -10.35 6.36 24.45
CA ILE A 244 -9.07 5.67 24.19
C ILE A 244 -9.14 4.99 22.82
N LEU A 245 -8.17 5.28 21.97
CA LEU A 245 -8.04 4.68 20.64
C LEU A 245 -7.15 3.43 20.66
N GLY A 246 -6.17 3.38 21.56
CA GLY A 246 -5.38 2.18 21.83
C GLY A 246 -4.28 2.42 22.85
N ASN A 247 -3.77 1.33 23.44
CA ASN A 247 -2.61 1.34 24.34
C ASN A 247 -1.69 0.16 24.03
N TRP A 248 -0.40 0.46 23.83
CA TRP A 248 0.62 -0.51 23.46
C TRP A 248 1.79 -0.46 24.42
N TYR A 249 2.11 -1.60 25.04
CA TYR A 249 3.31 -1.76 25.86
C TYR A 249 4.39 -2.55 25.11
N PHE A 250 5.39 -1.82 24.59
CA PHE A 250 6.48 -2.38 23.78
C PHE A 250 7.58 -3.02 24.64
N GLY A 251 7.71 -2.57 25.89
CA GLY A 251 8.75 -3.02 26.82
C GLY A 251 10.10 -2.34 26.61
N GLU A 252 11.06 -2.68 27.48
CA GLU A 252 12.41 -2.08 27.53
C GLU A 252 13.27 -2.38 26.30
N LYS A 253 12.95 -3.47 25.59
CA LYS A 253 13.60 -3.86 24.35
C LYS A 253 12.54 -4.37 23.40
N TRP A 254 12.60 -3.90 22.17
CA TRP A 254 11.67 -4.30 21.12
C TRP A 254 12.05 -5.67 20.57
N THR A 255 11.61 -6.72 21.25
CA THR A 255 11.89 -8.12 20.87
C THR A 255 10.65 -8.87 20.40
N LYS A 256 9.46 -8.32 20.62
CA LYS A 256 8.20 -8.97 20.28
C LYS A 256 7.85 -8.69 18.82
N ARG A 257 7.42 -9.71 18.07
CA ARG A 257 6.93 -9.51 16.70
C ARG A 257 5.60 -8.76 16.63
N ALA A 258 4.78 -8.90 17.67
CA ALA A 258 3.51 -8.20 17.80
C ALA A 258 3.35 -7.65 19.22
N VAL A 259 2.76 -6.47 19.32
CA VAL A 259 2.35 -5.83 20.56
C VAL A 259 0.86 -5.57 20.45
N TYR A 260 0.11 -6.20 21.34
CA TYR A 260 -1.35 -6.14 21.32
C TYR A 260 -1.88 -4.85 21.94
N ASP A 261 -2.96 -4.35 21.37
CA ASP A 261 -3.71 -3.23 21.95
C ASP A 261 -4.49 -3.71 23.19
N SER A 262 -4.08 -3.23 24.36
CA SER A 262 -4.68 -3.66 25.64
C SER A 262 -6.10 -3.13 25.89
N THR A 263 -6.55 -2.14 25.11
CA THR A 263 -7.88 -1.54 25.27
C THR A 263 -9.01 -2.42 24.71
N GLY A 264 -8.67 -3.43 23.90
CA GLY A 264 -9.63 -4.28 23.21
C GLY A 264 -10.20 -3.65 21.93
N ASN A 265 -9.71 -2.49 21.48
CA ASN A 265 -10.08 -1.91 20.18
C ASN A 265 -9.45 -2.66 18.99
N GLY A 266 -8.44 -3.51 19.24
CA GLY A 266 -7.89 -4.47 18.28
C GLY A 266 -6.97 -3.86 17.22
N ASN A 267 -6.41 -2.67 17.48
CA ASN A 267 -5.43 -2.07 16.59
C ASN A 267 -4.00 -2.46 17.01
N ASP A 268 -3.63 -3.72 16.83
CA ASP A 268 -2.32 -4.25 17.25
C ASP A 268 -1.16 -3.64 16.45
N ALA A 269 0.04 -3.67 17.01
CA ALA A 269 1.26 -3.19 16.37
C ALA A 269 2.19 -4.35 16.00
N SER A 270 2.81 -4.31 14.82
CA SER A 270 3.74 -5.32 14.31
C SER A 270 5.17 -4.76 14.21
N LEU A 271 6.16 -5.55 14.61
CA LEU A 271 7.58 -5.19 14.50
C LEU A 271 8.00 -5.22 13.03
N GLN A 272 8.64 -4.15 12.59
CA GLN A 272 9.14 -3.96 11.23
C GLN A 272 10.56 -3.40 11.29
N THR A 273 11.26 -3.39 10.15
CA THR A 273 12.63 -2.88 10.06
C THR A 273 12.76 -1.84 8.96
N PHE A 274 13.86 -1.07 9.01
CA PHE A 274 14.39 -0.28 7.87
C PHE A 274 15.63 -0.90 7.24
N ASP A 275 15.79 -2.17 7.58
CA ASP A 275 16.65 -3.18 7.02
C ASP A 275 16.70 -3.15 5.50
N LYS A 276 17.54 -2.32 4.89
CA LYS A 276 17.62 -2.28 3.43
C LYS A 276 17.79 -3.69 2.85
N TYR A 277 18.67 -4.52 3.41
CA TYR A 277 18.71 -5.94 3.10
C TYR A 277 18.87 -6.77 4.38
N VAL A 278 17.95 -7.69 4.62
CA VAL A 278 17.94 -8.68 5.71
C VAL A 278 18.25 -10.07 5.17
N GLY A 279 18.65 -10.98 6.06
CA GLY A 279 18.80 -12.40 5.74
C GLY A 279 17.48 -13.02 5.30
N TYR A 280 17.55 -14.00 4.39
CA TYR A 280 16.36 -14.63 3.85
C TYR A 280 15.85 -15.75 4.77
N ALA A 281 14.79 -15.51 5.53
CA ALA A 281 14.29 -16.49 6.51
C ALA A 281 13.74 -17.77 5.89
N ASP A 282 13.23 -17.71 4.66
CA ASP A 282 12.65 -18.85 3.93
C ASP A 282 13.62 -19.38 2.85
N GLY A 283 14.93 -19.34 3.14
CA GLY A 283 15.96 -19.83 2.22
C GLY A 283 15.86 -21.32 1.91
N ASP A 284 15.35 -22.11 2.86
CA ASP A 284 15.14 -23.55 2.82
C ASP A 284 13.67 -23.96 2.57
N PHE A 285 12.78 -22.98 2.33
CA PHE A 285 11.39 -23.29 2.00
C PHE A 285 11.34 -24.09 0.69
N GLU A 286 10.76 -25.29 0.73
CA GLU A 286 10.55 -26.14 -0.43
C GLU A 286 9.34 -25.67 -1.23
N TYR A 287 9.51 -25.52 -2.54
CA TYR A 287 8.48 -25.00 -3.44
C TYR A 287 8.59 -25.60 -4.85
N ASP A 288 7.46 -25.63 -5.55
CA ASP A 288 7.31 -26.26 -6.86
C ASP A 288 7.80 -25.32 -7.98
N TYR A 289 7.39 -24.06 -7.92
CA TYR A 289 7.75 -23.01 -8.87
C TYR A 289 7.51 -21.63 -8.26
N CYS A 290 7.98 -20.55 -8.89
CA CYS A 290 7.68 -19.20 -8.42
C CYS A 290 7.12 -18.26 -9.49
N PHE A 291 6.33 -17.29 -9.05
CA PHE A 291 5.97 -16.10 -9.82
C PHE A 291 6.87 -14.94 -9.42
N VAL A 292 7.24 -14.12 -10.40
CA VAL A 292 8.02 -12.91 -10.16
C VAL A 292 7.17 -11.71 -10.58
N VAL A 293 6.95 -10.75 -9.68
CA VAL A 293 6.27 -9.50 -9.99
C VAL A 293 7.32 -8.39 -10.03
N ILE A 294 7.40 -7.74 -11.18
CA ILE A 294 8.28 -6.62 -11.44
C ILE A 294 7.48 -5.34 -11.14
N PRO A 295 7.91 -4.50 -10.18
CA PRO A 295 7.18 -3.30 -9.76
C PRO A 295 7.16 -2.22 -10.86
N ASP A 296 6.61 -1.06 -10.54
CA ASP A 296 6.74 0.16 -11.33
C ASP A 296 8.23 0.52 -11.52
N VAL A 297 8.71 0.43 -12.76
CA VAL A 297 10.15 0.55 -13.09
C VAL A 297 10.53 1.91 -13.64
N GLN A 298 9.55 2.77 -13.94
CA GLN A 298 9.71 4.03 -14.64
C GLN A 298 10.87 4.89 -14.13
N ALA A 299 10.98 5.04 -12.82
CA ALA A 299 12.05 5.83 -12.25
C ALA A 299 13.41 5.15 -12.33
N CYS A 300 13.45 3.82 -12.21
CA CYS A 300 14.67 3.03 -12.40
C CYS A 300 15.14 3.11 -13.86
N VAL A 301 14.22 2.97 -14.83
CA VAL A 301 14.50 3.11 -16.26
C VAL A 301 15.06 4.51 -16.58
N HIS A 302 14.46 5.57 -16.03
CA HIS A 302 14.87 6.94 -16.32
C HIS A 302 16.19 7.32 -15.62
N ARG A 303 16.38 6.92 -14.36
CA ARG A 303 17.46 7.47 -13.50
C ARG A 303 18.56 6.47 -13.20
N ARG A 304 18.31 5.16 -13.32
CA ARG A 304 19.18 4.06 -12.89
C ARG A 304 19.16 2.90 -13.90
N LEU A 305 19.29 3.23 -15.18
CA LEU A 305 19.15 2.29 -16.29
C LEU A 305 20.05 1.05 -16.15
N ASP A 306 21.28 1.22 -15.68
CA ASP A 306 22.21 0.09 -15.48
C ASP A 306 21.72 -0.88 -14.41
N ASP A 307 21.08 -0.38 -13.34
CA ASP A 307 20.49 -1.21 -12.28
C ASP A 307 19.25 -1.95 -12.81
N TYR A 308 18.40 -1.26 -13.57
CA TYR A 308 17.28 -1.89 -14.29
C TYR A 308 17.78 -3.03 -15.20
N MET A 309 18.73 -2.75 -16.08
CA MET A 309 19.28 -3.75 -17.01
C MET A 309 19.93 -4.92 -16.28
N SER A 310 20.69 -4.66 -15.21
CA SER A 310 21.37 -5.70 -14.43
C SER A 310 20.38 -6.57 -13.65
N SER A 311 19.29 -5.98 -13.14
CA SER A 311 18.25 -6.72 -12.43
C SER A 311 17.53 -7.73 -13.34
N LEU A 312 17.20 -7.31 -14.57
CA LEU A 312 16.57 -8.19 -15.56
C LEU A 312 17.54 -9.24 -16.10
N ALA A 313 18.82 -8.90 -16.26
CA ALA A 313 19.88 -9.87 -16.58
C ALA A 313 19.99 -10.94 -15.51
N TRP A 314 20.03 -10.53 -14.24
CA TRP A 314 20.08 -11.45 -13.11
C TRP A 314 18.86 -12.37 -13.08
N LEU A 315 17.66 -11.82 -13.32
CA LEU A 315 16.45 -12.63 -13.36
C LEU A 315 16.50 -13.65 -14.50
N ALA A 316 16.99 -13.28 -15.69
CA ALA A 316 17.20 -14.20 -16.79
C ALA A 316 18.18 -15.33 -16.43
N ASP A 317 19.33 -14.98 -15.85
CA ASP A 317 20.39 -15.92 -15.47
C ASP A 317 19.94 -16.88 -14.36
N ASN A 318 19.06 -16.43 -13.47
CA ASN A 318 18.57 -17.21 -12.32
C ASN A 318 17.18 -17.82 -12.52
N ALA A 319 16.50 -17.58 -13.66
CA ALA A 319 15.14 -18.05 -13.87
C ALA A 319 14.98 -19.57 -13.66
N THR A 320 15.96 -20.36 -14.12
CA THR A 320 15.94 -21.83 -13.94
C THR A 320 16.17 -22.24 -12.50
N SER A 321 17.17 -21.67 -11.81
CA SER A 321 17.46 -22.02 -10.41
C SER A 321 16.34 -21.58 -9.47
N LEU A 322 15.69 -20.46 -9.78
CA LEU A 322 14.50 -19.98 -9.06
C LEU A 322 13.25 -20.80 -9.34
N LYS A 323 13.24 -21.69 -10.34
CA LYS A 323 12.02 -22.33 -10.88
C LYS A 323 10.97 -21.28 -11.27
N ALA A 324 11.41 -20.16 -11.84
CA ALA A 324 10.53 -19.07 -12.24
C ALA A 324 9.61 -19.53 -13.38
N ALA A 325 8.31 -19.49 -13.12
CA ALA A 325 7.28 -19.96 -14.04
C ALA A 325 6.79 -18.83 -14.96
N PHE A 326 6.65 -17.63 -14.41
CA PHE A 326 6.11 -16.47 -15.12
C PHE A 326 6.48 -15.16 -14.40
N ALA A 327 6.72 -14.09 -15.16
CA ALA A 327 6.91 -12.75 -14.63
C ALA A 327 5.77 -11.78 -14.99
N LEU A 328 5.31 -10.95 -14.05
CA LEU A 328 4.28 -9.93 -14.28
C LEU A 328 4.84 -8.54 -13.99
N GLN A 329 4.84 -7.64 -14.97
CA GLN A 329 5.16 -6.24 -14.74
C GLN A 329 3.85 -5.44 -14.55
N VAL A 330 3.76 -4.63 -13.49
CA VAL A 330 2.50 -4.01 -13.03
C VAL A 330 2.24 -2.59 -13.55
N GLY A 331 2.91 -2.17 -14.62
CA GLY A 331 2.74 -0.88 -15.29
C GLY A 331 3.76 0.18 -14.90
N ASP A 332 3.64 1.34 -15.55
CA ASP A 332 4.66 2.40 -15.54
C ASP A 332 6.03 1.85 -15.96
N LEU A 333 6.09 1.37 -17.21
CA LEU A 333 7.33 0.94 -17.85
C LEU A 333 8.21 2.15 -18.20
N SER A 334 7.60 3.30 -18.49
CA SER A 334 8.25 4.55 -18.84
C SER A 334 7.90 5.66 -17.85
N ASP A 335 8.83 6.60 -17.60
CA ASP A 335 8.61 7.76 -16.69
C ASP A 335 7.89 8.91 -17.39
N ASP A 336 7.88 8.89 -18.72
CA ASP A 336 7.19 9.85 -19.54
C ASP A 336 6.75 9.22 -20.86
N GLY A 337 5.45 9.03 -21.01
CA GLY A 337 4.83 8.44 -22.20
C GLY A 337 5.02 9.24 -23.48
N ARG A 338 5.58 10.45 -23.41
CA ARG A 338 5.94 11.28 -24.56
C ARG A 338 7.32 10.93 -25.13
N GLU A 339 8.18 10.29 -24.33
CA GLU A 339 9.60 10.09 -24.58
C GLU A 339 9.91 8.65 -25.05
N SER A 340 10.07 8.48 -26.36
CA SER A 340 10.29 7.15 -26.97
C SER A 340 11.53 6.40 -26.46
N TYR A 341 12.57 7.11 -25.99
CA TYR A 341 13.79 6.45 -25.49
C TYR A 341 13.52 5.67 -24.19
N LEU A 342 12.60 6.13 -23.34
CA LEU A 342 12.22 5.43 -22.11
C LEU A 342 11.54 4.10 -22.42
N PHE A 343 10.63 4.07 -23.40
CA PHE A 343 10.03 2.81 -23.86
C PHE A 343 11.05 1.87 -24.50
N ASN A 344 11.99 2.40 -25.28
CA ASN A 344 13.08 1.60 -25.84
C ASN A 344 13.91 0.92 -24.74
N ASP A 345 14.27 1.68 -23.71
CA ASP A 345 15.09 1.18 -22.61
C ASP A 345 14.35 0.19 -21.72
N ALA A 346 13.08 0.48 -21.40
CA ALA A 346 12.20 -0.46 -20.71
C ALA A 346 12.06 -1.79 -21.50
N ALA A 347 11.77 -1.71 -22.79
CA ALA A 347 11.62 -2.88 -23.66
C ALA A 347 12.92 -3.68 -23.80
N ARG A 348 14.08 -3.00 -23.86
CA ARG A 348 15.40 -3.65 -23.88
C ARG A 348 15.64 -4.48 -22.61
N GLY A 349 15.28 -3.97 -21.44
CA GLY A 349 15.40 -4.73 -20.18
C GLY A 349 14.51 -5.97 -20.17
N LEU A 350 13.22 -5.82 -20.45
CA LEU A 350 12.28 -6.96 -20.48
C LEU A 350 12.63 -7.99 -21.56
N SER A 351 13.19 -7.57 -22.70
CA SER A 351 13.60 -8.48 -23.77
C SER A 351 14.75 -9.41 -23.37
N GLN A 352 15.44 -9.15 -22.26
CA GLN A 352 16.43 -10.10 -21.72
C GLN A 352 15.78 -11.40 -21.23
N LEU A 353 14.48 -11.39 -20.93
CA LEU A 353 13.72 -12.58 -20.54
C LEU A 353 13.23 -13.40 -21.76
N ASP A 354 13.36 -12.87 -22.98
CA ASP A 354 12.82 -13.50 -24.19
C ASP A 354 13.39 -14.92 -24.39
N GLY A 355 12.50 -15.91 -24.48
CA GLY A 355 12.88 -17.32 -24.65
C GLY A 355 13.39 -18.00 -23.38
N ILE A 356 13.49 -17.28 -22.26
CA ILE A 356 13.98 -17.77 -20.97
C ILE A 356 12.82 -17.88 -19.96
N LEU A 357 12.16 -16.75 -19.68
CA LEU A 357 11.05 -16.65 -18.72
C LEU A 357 9.87 -15.95 -19.41
N PRO A 358 8.71 -16.60 -19.58
CA PRO A 358 7.54 -15.89 -20.11
C PRO A 358 7.14 -14.75 -19.16
N TYR A 359 6.75 -13.62 -19.75
CA TYR A 359 6.35 -12.44 -18.99
C TYR A 359 5.13 -11.75 -19.61
N SER A 360 4.42 -10.99 -18.79
CA SER A 360 3.41 -10.04 -19.21
C SER A 360 3.62 -8.68 -18.56
N PHE A 361 2.89 -7.69 -19.06
CA PHE A 361 2.95 -6.31 -18.60
C PHE A 361 1.61 -5.62 -18.88
N VAL A 362 1.33 -4.56 -18.13
CA VAL A 362 0.18 -3.66 -18.32
C VAL A 362 0.68 -2.23 -18.51
N PRO A 363 -0.09 -1.33 -19.14
CA PRO A 363 0.26 0.10 -19.14
C PRO A 363 -0.09 0.75 -17.79
N GLY A 364 0.80 1.61 -17.30
CA GLY A 364 0.50 2.53 -16.20
C GLY A 364 0.16 3.95 -16.67
N ASN A 365 -0.11 4.86 -15.74
CA ASN A 365 -0.50 6.23 -16.11
C ASN A 365 0.61 6.98 -16.84
N HIS A 366 1.88 6.67 -16.58
CA HIS A 366 3.00 7.29 -17.28
C HIS A 366 3.16 6.76 -18.71
N ASP A 367 2.61 5.60 -19.06
CA ASP A 367 2.81 4.96 -20.36
C ASP A 367 1.86 5.48 -21.46
N TYR A 368 0.78 6.18 -21.09
CA TYR A 368 -0.11 6.81 -22.06
C TYR A 368 0.60 7.98 -22.76
N ASP A 369 0.35 8.16 -24.07
CA ASP A 369 1.06 9.15 -24.92
C ASP A 369 1.01 10.59 -24.36
N ASP A 370 0.00 10.90 -23.55
CA ASP A 370 -0.21 12.18 -22.89
C ASP A 370 -0.34 12.07 -21.36
N GLN A 371 0.16 10.98 -20.76
CA GLN A 371 0.08 10.71 -19.32
C GLN A 371 -1.35 10.78 -18.74
N CYS A 372 -2.32 10.26 -19.51
CA CYS A 372 -3.74 10.26 -19.17
C CYS A 372 -4.37 11.66 -19.03
N HIS A 373 -3.82 12.69 -19.67
CA HIS A 373 -4.35 14.05 -19.62
C HIS A 373 -5.56 14.27 -20.54
N GLU A 374 -5.63 13.64 -21.71
CA GLU A 374 -6.72 13.88 -22.66
C GLU A 374 -7.23 12.60 -23.34
N SER A 375 -6.36 11.61 -23.56
CA SER A 375 -6.63 10.45 -24.38
C SER A 375 -6.14 9.13 -23.79
N ARG A 376 -6.76 8.02 -24.22
CA ARG A 376 -6.30 6.63 -23.91
C ARG A 376 -5.26 6.14 -24.93
N ALA A 377 -4.55 7.03 -25.60
CA ALA A 377 -3.63 6.64 -26.67
C ALA A 377 -2.36 6.00 -26.08
N LEU A 378 -2.02 4.80 -26.60
CA LEU A 378 -0.85 4.01 -26.22
C LEU A 378 0.01 3.73 -27.47
N THR A 379 0.19 4.74 -28.32
CA THR A 379 0.85 4.57 -29.63
C THR A 379 2.31 4.20 -29.45
N ARG A 380 3.05 4.92 -28.60
CA ARG A 380 4.47 4.62 -28.32
C ARG A 380 4.63 3.33 -27.56
N TYR A 381 3.83 3.11 -26.51
CA TYR A 381 3.79 1.85 -25.78
C TYR A 381 3.65 0.65 -26.73
N ASN A 382 2.64 0.64 -27.61
CA ASN A 382 2.43 -0.46 -28.56
C ASN A 382 3.49 -0.54 -29.67
N ALA A 383 4.26 0.53 -29.93
CA ALA A 383 5.36 0.49 -30.89
C ALA A 383 6.56 -0.31 -30.35
N TYR A 384 6.88 -0.15 -29.06
CA TYR A 384 8.00 -0.85 -28.41
C TYR A 384 7.58 -2.19 -27.81
N PHE A 385 6.40 -2.24 -27.20
CA PHE A 385 5.77 -3.44 -26.69
C PHE A 385 4.81 -4.03 -27.72
N SER A 386 5.32 -4.36 -28.91
CA SER A 386 4.46 -4.70 -30.07
C SER A 386 3.70 -6.02 -29.91
N TYR A 387 2.44 -6.03 -30.33
CA TYR A 387 1.61 -7.24 -30.39
C TYR A 387 2.28 -8.35 -31.21
N ASP A 388 2.90 -8.01 -32.35
CA ASP A 388 3.53 -9.00 -33.21
C ASP A 388 4.64 -9.76 -32.50
N LYS A 389 5.49 -9.07 -31.73
CA LYS A 389 6.52 -9.72 -30.91
C LYS A 389 5.89 -10.59 -29.82
N HIS A 390 5.05 -9.99 -28.99
CA HIS A 390 4.59 -10.61 -27.74
C HIS A 390 3.53 -11.69 -27.95
N SER A 391 2.77 -11.64 -29.04
CA SER A 391 1.81 -12.70 -29.40
C SER A 391 2.46 -14.03 -29.79
N ARG A 392 3.78 -14.05 -30.00
CA ARG A 392 4.57 -15.27 -30.22
C ARG A 392 5.13 -15.88 -28.94
N MET A 393 4.98 -15.22 -27.79
CA MET A 393 5.47 -15.75 -26.52
C MET A 393 4.67 -16.98 -26.10
N LYS A 394 5.34 -17.90 -25.41
CA LYS A 394 4.70 -19.12 -24.91
C LYS A 394 3.57 -18.74 -23.96
N GLY A 395 2.41 -19.34 -24.18
CA GLY A 395 1.21 -19.11 -23.37
C GLY A 395 0.41 -17.86 -23.73
N PHE A 396 0.80 -17.06 -24.72
CA PHE A 396 -0.06 -15.95 -25.16
C PHE A 396 -1.40 -16.47 -25.68
N GLY A 397 -2.50 -16.09 -25.01
CA GLY A 397 -3.85 -16.53 -25.36
C GLY A 397 -4.55 -15.56 -26.32
N GLY A 398 -4.30 -14.27 -26.19
CA GLY A 398 -4.89 -13.25 -27.05
C GLY A 398 -4.95 -11.87 -26.43
N ALA A 399 -5.58 -10.95 -27.15
CA ALA A 399 -5.85 -9.58 -26.72
C ALA A 399 -7.32 -9.22 -26.90
N TYR A 400 -7.83 -8.29 -26.09
CA TYR A 400 -9.17 -7.73 -26.26
C TYR A 400 -9.34 -7.15 -27.68
N LYS A 401 -8.32 -6.41 -28.12
CA LYS A 401 -8.22 -5.86 -29.48
C LYS A 401 -6.93 -6.37 -30.12
N LYS A 402 -7.05 -7.22 -31.13
CA LYS A 402 -5.90 -7.73 -31.90
C LYS A 402 -5.04 -6.57 -32.42
N GLY A 403 -3.72 -6.68 -32.26
CA GLY A 403 -2.76 -5.66 -32.63
C GLY A 403 -2.36 -4.71 -31.49
N TYR A 404 -3.00 -4.81 -30.32
CA TYR A 404 -2.72 -3.98 -29.15
C TYR A 404 -2.40 -4.85 -27.93
N MET A 405 -1.52 -4.36 -27.06
CA MET A 405 -1.07 -5.02 -25.83
C MET A 405 -1.71 -4.45 -24.56
N ASP A 406 -2.62 -3.48 -24.70
CA ASP A 406 -3.26 -2.78 -23.57
C ASP A 406 -4.05 -3.73 -22.65
N ASN A 407 -4.65 -4.78 -23.25
CA ASN A 407 -5.47 -5.77 -22.56
C ASN A 407 -5.21 -7.15 -23.18
N THR A 408 -4.54 -8.02 -22.45
CA THR A 408 -4.10 -9.34 -22.95
C THR A 408 -4.38 -10.44 -21.95
N TYR A 409 -4.36 -11.68 -22.40
CA TYR A 409 -4.38 -12.83 -21.50
C TYR A 409 -3.39 -13.90 -21.91
N TYR A 410 -2.92 -14.63 -20.92
CA TYR A 410 -2.00 -15.75 -21.08
C TYR A 410 -2.60 -16.99 -20.43
N VAL A 411 -2.42 -18.13 -21.07
CA VAL A 411 -2.81 -19.45 -20.58
C VAL A 411 -1.56 -20.28 -20.46
N TYR A 412 -1.26 -20.78 -19.27
CA TYR A 412 -0.07 -21.57 -19.03
C TYR A 412 -0.32 -22.67 -18.01
N GLU A 413 0.45 -23.76 -18.09
CA GLU A 413 0.42 -24.86 -17.15
C GLU A 413 1.81 -25.08 -16.57
N VAL A 414 1.93 -25.11 -15.26
CA VAL A 414 3.17 -25.36 -14.53
C VAL A 414 2.91 -26.35 -13.40
N CYS A 415 3.75 -27.39 -13.31
CA CYS A 415 3.61 -28.45 -12.31
C CYS A 415 2.18 -29.05 -12.20
N GLY A 416 1.46 -29.13 -13.33
CA GLY A 416 0.09 -29.66 -13.40
C GLY A 416 -1.02 -28.66 -13.03
N VAL A 417 -0.66 -27.43 -12.65
CA VAL A 417 -1.60 -26.35 -12.31
C VAL A 417 -1.79 -25.43 -13.51
N LYS A 418 -3.05 -25.19 -13.86
CA LYS A 418 -3.45 -24.36 -15.00
C LYS A 418 -3.74 -22.94 -14.55
N TYR A 419 -3.15 -21.97 -15.24
CA TYR A 419 -3.28 -20.55 -14.97
C TYR A 419 -3.86 -19.79 -16.15
N LEU A 420 -4.74 -18.84 -15.83
CA LEU A 420 -5.17 -17.77 -16.71
C LEU A 420 -4.67 -16.45 -16.12
N VAL A 421 -3.75 -15.77 -16.80
CA VAL A 421 -3.26 -14.45 -16.40
C VAL A 421 -3.97 -13.40 -17.24
N LEU A 422 -4.74 -12.52 -16.61
CA LEU A 422 -5.46 -11.41 -17.23
C LEU A 422 -4.71 -10.11 -16.98
N ASN A 423 -4.22 -9.47 -18.04
CA ASN A 423 -3.54 -8.18 -17.97
C ASN A 423 -4.51 -7.11 -18.50
N LEU A 424 -4.91 -6.21 -17.63
CA LEU A 424 -5.93 -5.19 -17.93
C LEU A 424 -5.32 -3.79 -17.84
N GLU A 425 -5.68 -2.94 -18.80
CA GLU A 425 -5.29 -1.54 -18.86
C GLU A 425 -5.61 -0.81 -17.54
N MET A 426 -4.92 0.31 -17.27
CA MET A 426 -5.34 1.16 -16.18
C MET A 426 -6.78 1.64 -16.39
N SER A 427 -7.59 1.53 -15.33
CA SER A 427 -9.02 1.82 -15.40
C SER A 427 -9.73 1.07 -16.53
N PRO A 428 -9.89 -0.26 -16.42
CA PRO A 428 -10.49 -1.06 -17.49
C PRO A 428 -11.91 -0.60 -17.82
N ARG A 429 -12.20 -0.44 -19.12
CA ARG A 429 -13.55 -0.10 -19.60
C ARG A 429 -14.53 -1.25 -19.35
N MET A 430 -15.85 -0.99 -19.33
CA MET A 430 -16.83 -2.05 -19.01
C MET A 430 -16.92 -3.14 -20.08
N ASP A 431 -16.59 -2.84 -21.33
CA ASP A 431 -16.49 -3.84 -22.39
C ASP A 431 -15.28 -4.78 -22.20
N VAL A 432 -14.14 -4.24 -21.76
CA VAL A 432 -12.94 -4.99 -21.36
C VAL A 432 -13.23 -5.85 -20.13
N ILE A 433 -13.87 -5.31 -19.09
CA ILE A 433 -14.29 -6.05 -17.89
C ILE A 433 -15.18 -7.23 -18.26
N ARG A 434 -16.19 -7.01 -19.10
CA ARG A 434 -17.07 -8.10 -19.58
C ARG A 434 -16.32 -9.12 -20.44
N TRP A 435 -15.33 -8.69 -21.22
CA TRP A 435 -14.49 -9.60 -21.99
C TRP A 435 -13.63 -10.48 -21.07
N ALA A 436 -12.99 -9.90 -20.07
CA ALA A 436 -12.23 -10.62 -19.06
C ALA A 436 -13.10 -11.64 -18.31
N GLY A 437 -14.33 -11.25 -17.93
CA GLY A 437 -15.28 -12.17 -17.30
C GLY A 437 -15.65 -13.37 -18.17
N ARG A 438 -15.85 -13.18 -19.47
CA ARG A 438 -16.06 -14.29 -20.42
C ARG A 438 -14.84 -15.22 -20.53
N LEU A 439 -13.62 -14.72 -20.33
CA LEU A 439 -12.44 -15.57 -20.24
C LEU A 439 -12.45 -16.40 -18.96
N CYS A 440 -12.78 -15.82 -17.81
CA CYS A 440 -12.94 -16.59 -16.57
C CYS A 440 -13.96 -17.73 -16.73
N GLU A 441 -15.06 -17.49 -17.44
CA GLU A 441 -16.08 -18.50 -17.76
C GLU A 441 -15.59 -19.56 -18.75
N ALA A 442 -14.76 -19.17 -19.73
CA ALA A 442 -14.21 -20.08 -20.73
C ALA A 442 -13.09 -20.98 -20.20
N TYR A 443 -12.45 -20.58 -19.09
CA TYR A 443 -11.36 -21.30 -18.43
C TYR A 443 -11.71 -21.63 -16.96
N PRO A 444 -12.81 -22.37 -16.71
CA PRO A 444 -13.31 -22.59 -15.34
C PRO A 444 -12.33 -23.38 -14.46
N ASP A 445 -11.51 -24.26 -15.06
CA ASP A 445 -10.52 -25.09 -14.35
C ASP A 445 -9.15 -24.42 -14.20
N HIS A 446 -9.03 -23.11 -14.46
CA HIS A 446 -7.77 -22.37 -14.36
C HIS A 446 -7.81 -21.43 -13.17
N ARG A 447 -6.75 -21.39 -12.36
CA ARG A 447 -6.56 -20.33 -11.37
C ARG A 447 -6.29 -19.02 -12.10
N VAL A 448 -7.04 -17.98 -11.78
CA VAL A 448 -6.98 -16.68 -12.47
C VAL A 448 -6.19 -15.68 -11.64
N ILE A 449 -5.14 -15.14 -12.25
CA ILE A 449 -4.36 -14.01 -11.75
C ILE A 449 -4.76 -12.79 -12.58
N VAL A 450 -5.12 -11.69 -11.93
CA VAL A 450 -5.37 -10.41 -12.61
C VAL A 450 -4.22 -9.45 -12.33
N SER A 451 -3.69 -8.80 -13.36
CA SER A 451 -2.73 -7.71 -13.25
C SER A 451 -3.36 -6.44 -13.83
N THR A 452 -3.30 -5.34 -13.07
CA THR A 452 -3.73 -4.00 -13.52
C THR A 452 -2.98 -2.94 -12.74
N HIS A 453 -2.78 -1.77 -13.32
CA HIS A 453 -1.88 -0.78 -12.73
C HIS A 453 -2.44 -0.12 -11.45
N ALA A 454 -3.61 0.53 -11.53
CA ALA A 454 -4.19 1.27 -10.40
C ALA A 454 -5.39 0.52 -9.79
N TYR A 455 -5.20 -0.03 -8.58
CA TYR A 455 -6.23 -0.83 -7.89
C TYR A 455 -6.32 -0.57 -6.37
N MET A 456 -5.20 -0.60 -5.65
CA MET A 456 -5.16 -0.45 -4.19
C MET A 456 -4.40 0.78 -3.73
N GLY A 457 -4.85 1.36 -2.61
CA GLY A 457 -4.09 2.35 -1.84
C GLY A 457 -3.14 1.69 -0.81
N GLN A 458 -2.32 2.51 -0.16
CA GLN A 458 -1.33 2.07 0.84
C GLN A 458 -1.95 1.43 2.09
N ALA A 459 -3.23 1.69 2.33
CA ALA A 459 -4.00 1.10 3.45
C ALA A 459 -4.70 -0.21 3.06
N GLY A 460 -4.50 -0.69 1.84
CA GLY A 460 -5.21 -1.86 1.30
C GLY A 460 -6.67 -1.61 0.94
N ASN A 461 -7.13 -0.35 0.96
CA ASN A 461 -8.41 0.03 0.40
C ASN A 461 -8.37 -0.03 -1.13
N LEU A 462 -9.52 -0.34 -1.76
CA LEU A 462 -9.68 -0.13 -3.19
C LEU A 462 -9.67 1.38 -3.47
N LEU A 463 -9.04 1.79 -4.57
CA LEU A 463 -9.05 3.18 -5.02
C LEU A 463 -10.46 3.56 -5.50
N GLY A 464 -11.16 4.32 -4.66
CA GLY A 464 -12.50 4.83 -4.89
C GLY A 464 -12.51 6.16 -5.66
N VAL A 465 -13.68 6.67 -6.00
CA VAL A 465 -13.81 7.84 -6.89
C VAL A 465 -13.26 9.16 -6.33
N ASN A 466 -13.06 9.24 -5.01
CA ASN A 466 -12.59 10.44 -4.32
C ASN A 466 -11.12 10.36 -3.88
N ASP A 467 -10.45 9.23 -4.13
CA ASP A 467 -9.05 9.07 -3.77
C ASP A 467 -8.16 9.80 -4.78
N LEU A 468 -7.12 10.49 -4.30
CA LEU A 468 -6.25 11.31 -5.16
C LEU A 468 -5.58 10.49 -6.27
N ALA A 469 -5.07 9.31 -5.91
CA ALA A 469 -4.46 8.35 -6.82
C ALA A 469 -5.49 7.47 -7.55
N SER A 470 -6.78 7.81 -7.50
CA SER A 470 -7.78 7.01 -8.19
C SER A 470 -7.66 7.19 -9.70
N PRO A 471 -7.80 6.11 -10.50
CA PRO A 471 -7.85 6.24 -11.94
C PRO A 471 -8.95 7.21 -12.44
N THR A 472 -10.01 7.43 -11.65
CA THR A 472 -11.11 8.35 -12.00
C THR A 472 -10.76 9.83 -11.86
N THR A 473 -9.62 10.19 -11.25
CA THR A 473 -9.16 11.59 -11.18
C THR A 473 -8.43 12.03 -12.46
N TYR A 474 -8.01 11.08 -13.30
CA TYR A 474 -7.37 11.33 -14.58
C TYR A 474 -8.35 11.82 -15.66
N ARG A 475 -7.81 12.51 -16.67
CA ARG A 475 -8.59 13.30 -17.64
C ARG A 475 -8.68 12.71 -19.03
N PHE A 476 -8.15 11.51 -19.27
CA PHE A 476 -8.34 10.73 -20.50
C PHE A 476 -9.79 10.29 -20.82
N ASN A 477 -10.77 10.91 -20.14
CA ASN A 477 -12.22 10.74 -20.24
C ASN A 477 -12.85 11.51 -21.41
N TYR A 478 -12.15 12.45 -22.05
CA TYR A 478 -12.83 13.34 -23.03
C TYR A 478 -13.58 12.55 -24.13
N PHE A 479 -13.23 11.26 -24.35
CA PHE A 479 -13.94 10.37 -25.27
C PHE A 479 -14.13 8.90 -24.79
N ASN A 480 -13.82 8.53 -23.53
CA ASN A 480 -13.82 7.11 -23.11
C ASN A 480 -14.27 6.89 -21.66
N GLU A 481 -14.95 5.77 -21.40
CA GLU A 481 -15.35 5.34 -20.05
C GLU A 481 -14.12 5.11 -19.14
N ILE A 482 -14.23 5.51 -17.86
CA ILE A 482 -13.23 5.33 -16.81
C ILE A 482 -13.93 4.69 -15.62
N ASN A 483 -13.37 3.58 -15.13
CA ASN A 483 -13.90 2.83 -14.00
C ASN A 483 -12.92 2.86 -12.82
N SER A 484 -13.47 2.94 -11.61
CA SER A 484 -12.71 2.84 -10.37
C SER A 484 -12.26 1.40 -10.10
N ALA A 485 -11.35 1.22 -9.15
CA ALA A 485 -10.99 -0.10 -8.65
C ALA A 485 -12.19 -0.83 -8.03
N GLU A 486 -13.09 -0.10 -7.35
CA GLU A 486 -14.36 -0.62 -6.83
C GLU A 486 -15.24 -1.19 -7.95
N THR A 487 -15.31 -0.51 -9.10
CA THR A 487 -16.08 -0.99 -10.25
C THR A 487 -15.48 -2.26 -10.84
N LEU A 488 -14.16 -2.33 -10.99
CA LEU A 488 -13.46 -3.55 -11.41
C LEU A 488 -13.70 -4.70 -10.42
N TYR A 489 -13.62 -4.42 -9.12
CA TYR A 489 -13.85 -5.39 -8.08
C TYR A 489 -15.27 -5.95 -8.12
N ASP A 490 -16.26 -5.07 -8.19
CA ASP A 490 -17.69 -5.41 -8.17
C ASP A 490 -18.16 -6.20 -9.39
N ASN A 491 -17.51 -6.00 -10.55
CA ASN A 491 -17.95 -6.55 -11.83
C ASN A 491 -17.05 -7.66 -12.37
N LEU A 492 -15.87 -7.90 -11.79
CA LEU A 492 -14.94 -8.96 -12.19
C LEU A 492 -14.38 -9.70 -10.98
N ILE A 493 -13.58 -9.01 -10.16
CA ILE A 493 -12.69 -9.67 -9.20
C ILE A 493 -13.45 -10.53 -8.21
N LYS A 494 -14.51 -9.98 -7.58
CA LYS A 494 -15.30 -10.73 -6.59
C LYS A 494 -16.32 -11.69 -7.21
N VAL A 495 -16.54 -11.62 -8.53
CA VAL A 495 -17.66 -12.28 -9.22
C VAL A 495 -17.31 -13.70 -9.62
N TYR A 496 -16.07 -13.95 -10.03
CA TYR A 496 -15.67 -15.22 -10.62
C TYR A 496 -14.97 -16.13 -9.60
N PRO A 497 -15.38 -17.41 -9.48
CA PRO A 497 -14.90 -18.32 -8.43
C PRO A 497 -13.43 -18.71 -8.58
N ASN A 498 -12.88 -18.57 -9.78
CA ASN A 498 -11.52 -18.96 -10.13
C ASN A 498 -10.51 -17.82 -10.03
N ILE A 499 -10.93 -16.57 -9.73
CA ILE A 499 -10.01 -15.48 -9.40
C ILE A 499 -9.53 -15.66 -7.96
N PHE A 500 -8.21 -15.73 -7.78
CA PHE A 500 -7.61 -15.90 -6.45
C PHE A 500 -6.52 -14.88 -6.15
N MET A 501 -5.96 -14.20 -7.17
CA MET A 501 -4.92 -13.19 -6.98
C MET A 501 -5.12 -11.97 -7.89
N VAL A 502 -4.77 -10.79 -7.34
CA VAL A 502 -4.67 -9.53 -8.08
C VAL A 502 -3.33 -8.87 -7.78
N PHE A 503 -2.59 -8.42 -8.80
CA PHE A 503 -1.37 -7.62 -8.65
C PHE A 503 -1.60 -6.22 -9.22
N CYS A 504 -1.07 -5.21 -8.52
CA CYS A 504 -1.11 -3.82 -8.96
C CYS A 504 0.12 -3.02 -8.55
N GLY A 505 0.27 -1.86 -9.20
CA GLY A 505 1.33 -0.87 -8.96
C GLY A 505 0.72 0.48 -8.60
N HIS A 506 1.19 1.56 -9.25
CA HIS A 506 0.64 2.92 -9.20
C HIS A 506 0.86 3.68 -7.89
N VAL A 507 0.44 3.09 -6.77
CA VAL A 507 0.56 3.72 -5.45
C VAL A 507 1.83 3.24 -4.78
N CYS A 508 2.80 4.14 -4.60
CA CYS A 508 4.08 3.82 -3.99
C CYS A 508 3.91 3.29 -2.55
N SER A 509 4.68 2.29 -2.16
CA SER A 509 4.75 1.80 -0.78
C SER A 509 6.17 1.32 -0.47
N ASP A 510 6.58 1.41 0.79
CA ASP A 510 7.84 0.80 1.24
C ASP A 510 7.73 -0.73 1.25
N ASP A 511 6.52 -1.22 1.52
CA ASP A 511 6.22 -2.61 1.82
C ASP A 511 5.12 -3.15 0.90
N VAL A 512 5.05 -4.47 0.76
CA VAL A 512 3.92 -5.13 0.08
C VAL A 512 2.64 -4.83 0.85
N VAL A 513 1.65 -4.22 0.20
CA VAL A 513 0.33 -4.03 0.81
C VAL A 513 -0.61 -5.13 0.35
N ILE A 514 -1.20 -5.85 1.32
CA ILE A 514 -2.02 -7.03 1.07
C ILE A 514 -3.46 -6.73 1.49
N ARG A 515 -4.40 -7.10 0.61
CA ARG A 515 -5.84 -7.14 0.88
C ARG A 515 -6.35 -8.54 0.61
N ARG A 516 -7.19 -9.06 1.51
CA ARG A 516 -7.92 -10.32 1.30
C ARG A 516 -9.41 -10.07 1.29
N ASP A 517 -10.08 -10.59 0.28
CA ASP A 517 -11.53 -10.52 0.13
C ASP A 517 -12.11 -11.93 -0.05
N ILE A 518 -13.38 -12.10 0.32
CA ILE A 518 -14.16 -13.29 -0.03
C ILE A 518 -15.03 -12.94 -1.23
N GLY A 519 -14.81 -13.62 -2.36
CA GLY A 519 -15.65 -13.51 -3.54
C GLY A 519 -17.07 -14.00 -3.27
N ILE A 520 -18.01 -13.64 -4.14
CA ILE A 520 -19.44 -14.02 -3.97
C ILE A 520 -19.66 -15.54 -4.02
N ASN A 521 -18.67 -16.30 -4.49
CA ASN A 521 -18.68 -17.77 -4.54
C ASN A 521 -17.90 -18.41 -3.38
N GLY A 522 -17.42 -17.62 -2.41
CA GLY A 522 -16.66 -18.11 -1.26
C GLY A 522 -15.16 -18.31 -1.50
N ASN A 523 -14.66 -18.04 -2.72
CA ASN A 523 -13.22 -18.06 -3.02
C ASN A 523 -12.50 -16.90 -2.31
N VAL A 524 -11.31 -17.18 -1.78
CA VAL A 524 -10.43 -16.16 -1.19
C VAL A 524 -9.64 -15.48 -2.30
N ILE A 525 -9.70 -14.16 -2.35
CA ILE A 525 -8.97 -13.34 -3.31
C ILE A 525 -7.90 -12.56 -2.56
N THR A 526 -6.63 -12.75 -2.91
CA THR A 526 -5.51 -12.00 -2.35
C THR A 526 -5.02 -10.97 -3.35
N SER A 527 -5.21 -9.70 -3.02
CA SER A 527 -4.75 -8.56 -3.82
C SER A 527 -3.48 -7.96 -3.22
N MET A 528 -2.48 -7.66 -4.05
CA MET A 528 -1.16 -7.20 -3.63
C MET A 528 -0.74 -5.97 -4.42
N LEU A 529 -0.38 -4.91 -3.69
CA LEU A 529 0.22 -3.68 -4.23
C LEU A 529 1.75 -3.81 -4.19
N ILE A 530 2.36 -3.77 -5.37
CA ILE A 530 3.78 -4.03 -5.62
C ILE A 530 4.37 -2.80 -6.34
N ASN A 531 4.63 -1.74 -5.57
CA ASN A 531 5.31 -0.56 -6.07
C ASN A 531 6.35 -0.10 -5.06
N THR A 532 7.62 -0.33 -5.38
CA THR A 532 8.77 -0.07 -4.51
C THR A 532 9.41 1.29 -4.73
N GLN A 533 8.76 2.20 -5.45
CA GLN A 533 9.31 3.55 -5.71
C GLN A 533 9.52 4.36 -4.42
N ALA A 534 8.75 4.09 -3.36
CA ALA A 534 8.90 4.74 -2.05
C ALA A 534 9.95 4.08 -1.15
N ALA A 535 10.35 2.83 -1.44
CA ALA A 535 11.16 1.97 -0.57
C ALA A 535 12.63 2.43 -0.36
N VAL A 536 12.98 3.70 -0.57
CA VAL A 536 14.38 4.14 -0.57
C VAL A 536 14.64 5.21 0.47
N ALA A 537 15.14 4.78 1.63
CA ALA A 537 15.97 5.62 2.49
C ALA A 537 17.39 5.67 1.90
N LYS A 538 17.92 6.89 1.68
CA LYS A 538 19.33 7.23 1.37
C LYS A 538 19.81 7.27 -0.10
N LYS A 539 19.09 6.76 -1.12
CA LYS A 539 19.59 6.81 -2.53
C LYS A 539 18.61 7.17 -3.64
N GLY A 540 17.36 7.50 -3.34
CA GLY A 540 16.39 7.90 -4.36
C GLY A 540 15.98 6.75 -5.30
N ILE A 541 14.68 6.77 -5.60
CA ILE A 541 13.90 6.10 -6.65
C ILE A 541 14.59 5.04 -7.52
N GLY A 542 13.98 3.84 -7.55
CA GLY A 542 14.30 2.75 -8.48
C GLY A 542 15.40 1.83 -7.98
N GLU A 543 15.05 0.87 -7.13
CA GLU A 543 15.94 -0.24 -6.79
C GLU A 543 15.59 -1.49 -7.59
N ASP A 544 16.54 -2.40 -7.69
CA ASP A 544 16.41 -3.69 -8.34
C ASP A 544 15.59 -4.66 -7.47
N ILE A 545 14.40 -4.27 -7.02
CA ILE A 545 13.57 -5.11 -6.17
C ILE A 545 12.55 -5.86 -7.03
N PHE A 546 12.51 -7.18 -6.87
CA PHE A 546 11.44 -8.04 -7.36
C PHE A 546 10.58 -8.51 -6.22
N PHE A 547 9.29 -8.69 -6.46
CA PHE A 547 8.45 -9.48 -5.55
C PHE A 547 8.41 -10.93 -6.04
N ILE A 548 8.86 -11.87 -5.22
CA ILE A 548 8.93 -13.29 -5.56
C ILE A 548 7.89 -14.03 -4.73
N LEU A 549 7.04 -14.82 -5.38
CA LEU A 549 6.09 -15.73 -4.74
C LEU A 549 6.46 -17.18 -5.08
N LYS A 550 7.07 -17.88 -4.14
CA LYS A 550 7.41 -19.31 -4.23
C LYS A 550 6.20 -20.14 -3.84
N MET A 551 5.62 -20.86 -4.80
CA MET A 551 4.39 -21.63 -4.64
C MET A 551 4.69 -23.06 -4.23
N ASN A 552 4.08 -23.53 -3.13
CA ASN A 552 4.02 -24.92 -2.72
C ASN A 552 2.57 -25.40 -2.85
N GLU A 553 2.31 -26.24 -3.85
CA GLU A 553 0.97 -26.73 -4.19
C GLU A 553 0.47 -27.79 -3.22
N ALA A 554 1.38 -28.59 -2.65
CA ALA A 554 1.01 -29.63 -1.69
C ALA A 554 0.45 -29.03 -0.38
N GLU A 555 1.04 -27.93 0.07
CA GLU A 555 0.66 -27.22 1.30
C GLU A 555 -0.35 -26.09 1.05
N ASN A 556 -0.53 -25.68 -0.21
CA ASN A 556 -1.24 -24.47 -0.62
C ASN A 556 -0.70 -23.21 0.08
N ILE A 557 0.63 -23.08 0.12
CA ILE A 557 1.35 -21.96 0.74
C ILE A 557 2.25 -21.31 -0.30
N ALA A 558 2.22 -19.99 -0.36
CA ALA A 558 3.17 -19.16 -1.10
C ALA A 558 4.13 -18.49 -0.11
N SER A 559 5.44 -18.73 -0.21
CA SER A 559 6.44 -17.91 0.47
C SER A 559 6.76 -16.70 -0.39
N CYS A 560 6.56 -15.51 0.16
CA CYS A 560 6.58 -14.24 -0.55
C CYS A 560 7.72 -13.37 -0.02
N CYS A 561 8.47 -12.72 -0.91
CA CYS A 561 9.40 -11.69 -0.49
C CYS A 561 9.67 -10.57 -1.51
N PHE A 562 10.05 -9.38 -1.01
CA PHE A 562 10.80 -8.41 -1.81
C PHE A 562 12.27 -8.79 -1.80
N TYR A 563 12.84 -9.10 -2.97
CA TYR A 563 14.22 -9.54 -3.13
C TYR A 563 15.00 -8.57 -4.01
N SER A 564 16.20 -8.20 -3.58
CA SER A 564 17.14 -7.40 -4.39
C SER A 564 18.32 -8.25 -4.85
N PRO A 565 18.54 -8.42 -6.17
CA PRO A 565 19.72 -9.06 -6.72
C PRO A 565 21.04 -8.45 -6.28
N SER A 566 21.16 -7.12 -6.29
CA SER A 566 22.37 -6.39 -5.91
C SER A 566 22.61 -6.41 -4.41
N GLY A 567 21.53 -6.43 -3.63
CA GLY A 567 21.58 -6.60 -2.17
C GLY A 567 21.90 -8.03 -1.73
N GLY A 568 21.63 -9.02 -2.59
CA GLY A 568 21.79 -10.43 -2.27
C GLY A 568 20.90 -10.89 -1.11
N GLY A 569 19.76 -10.23 -0.91
CA GLY A 569 18.92 -10.40 0.27
C GLY A 569 17.50 -9.86 0.10
N VAL A 570 16.72 -10.01 1.17
CA VAL A 570 15.32 -9.56 1.22
C VAL A 570 15.27 -8.12 1.72
N TYR A 571 14.39 -7.30 1.14
CA TYR A 571 14.20 -5.90 1.52
C TYR A 571 13.23 -5.77 2.71
N ASN A 572 13.72 -5.33 3.87
CA ASN A 572 13.03 -5.28 5.17
C ASN A 572 12.41 -6.62 5.65
N LEU A 573 12.31 -6.79 6.97
CA LEU A 573 11.76 -8.01 7.57
C LEU A 573 10.27 -8.22 7.25
N GLN A 574 9.49 -7.15 7.16
CA GLN A 574 8.05 -7.23 6.91
C GLN A 574 7.69 -7.66 5.49
N ASN A 575 8.63 -7.60 4.54
CA ASN A 575 8.42 -8.07 3.18
C ASN A 575 8.96 -9.49 2.98
N GLN A 576 8.96 -10.32 4.02
CA GLN A 576 9.02 -11.77 3.92
C GLN A 576 7.90 -12.39 4.75
N PHE A 577 6.99 -13.10 4.09
CA PHE A 577 5.82 -13.67 4.73
C PHE A 577 5.29 -14.85 3.93
N ARG A 578 4.42 -15.66 4.55
CA ARG A 578 3.74 -16.76 3.88
C ARG A 578 2.26 -16.45 3.70
N LEU A 579 1.72 -16.81 2.54
CA LEU A 579 0.30 -16.70 2.23
C LEU A 579 -0.28 -18.09 2.00
N LYS A 580 -1.36 -18.41 2.70
CA LYS A 580 -2.19 -19.55 2.32
C LYS A 580 -3.05 -19.17 1.12
N PHE A 581 -3.18 -20.05 0.15
CA PHE A 581 -4.10 -19.91 -0.98
C PHE A 581 -5.04 -21.12 -1.05
N ALA A 582 -6.13 -21.00 -1.80
CA ALA A 582 -7.02 -22.11 -2.07
C ALA A 582 -6.49 -22.91 -3.28
N GLY A 583 -6.42 -24.23 -3.12
CA GLY A 583 -5.96 -25.17 -4.15
C GLY A 583 -6.87 -25.25 -5.37
#